data_AF-A0A0M9ZDB2-F1
#
_entry.id   AF-A0A0M9ZDB2-F1
#
_cell.length_a   1.000
_cell.length_b   1.000
_cell.length_c   1.000
_cell.angle_alpha   90.00
_cell.angle_beta   90.00
_cell.angle_gamma   90.00
#
_symmetry.space_group_name_H-M   'P 1'
#
loop_
_entity.id
_entity.type
_entity.pdbx_description
1 polymer ?
#
loop_
_entity_poly.entity_id
_entity_poly.type
_entity_poly.pdbx_seq_one_letter_code
_entity_poly.pdbx_strand_id
1 'polypeptide(L)'
;MRRASAAPVPDDDAVIVINRGPEGAGELAWMPDDRNYCLAVIREARAETGCKPLPTSWARIGIRLVTKGGTTGARTVFFAVVDGGHGPYGYQGATAPGPGMGPVHDATAAFAPGRTLSLLTYERPTGAGTPGDHYICSADNAVCFPALDAYVG
;
A
#
# COMPACT_ATOMS: atom_id res chain seq x y z
N MET A 1 12.73 -14.18 -20.83
CA MET A 1 12.02 -13.23 -19.95
C MET A 1 10.52 -13.47 -20.11
N ARG A 2 9.85 -14.09 -19.14
CA ARG A 2 8.38 -14.24 -19.18
C ARG A 2 7.79 -12.88 -18.80
N ARG A 3 7.00 -12.26 -19.69
CA ARG A 3 6.11 -11.16 -19.32
C ARG A 3 5.23 -11.67 -18.19
N ALA A 4 5.25 -11.01 -17.03
CA ALA A 4 4.19 -11.19 -16.07
C ALA A 4 2.90 -10.73 -16.77
N SER A 5 1.99 -11.66 -17.08
CA SER A 5 0.64 -11.27 -17.49
C SER A 5 0.05 -10.48 -16.35
N ALA A 6 -0.33 -9.22 -16.61
CA ALA A 6 -1.17 -8.48 -15.68
C ALA A 6 -2.43 -9.32 -15.45
N ALA A 7 -2.72 -9.69 -14.20
CA ALA A 7 -3.98 -10.36 -13.93
C ALA A 7 -5.11 -9.39 -14.27
N PRO A 8 -6.22 -9.87 -14.86
CA PRO A 8 -7.38 -9.04 -15.11
C PRO A 8 -7.87 -8.44 -13.79
N VAL A 9 -8.30 -7.18 -13.83
CA VAL A 9 -9.01 -6.54 -12.71
C VAL A 9 -10.30 -7.35 -12.48
N PRO A 10 -10.62 -7.75 -11.25
CA PRO A 10 -11.80 -8.55 -10.95
C PRO A 10 -13.07 -7.69 -11.01
N ASP A 11 -14.23 -8.33 -10.87
CA ASP A 11 -15.51 -7.64 -10.74
C ASP A 11 -15.48 -6.65 -9.55
N ASP A 12 -16.27 -5.58 -9.63
CA ASP A 12 -16.23 -4.43 -8.72
C ASP A 12 -16.31 -4.80 -7.23
N ASP A 13 -17.06 -5.84 -6.88
CA ASP A 13 -17.26 -6.29 -5.50
C ASP A 13 -15.98 -6.88 -4.86
N ALA A 14 -15.00 -7.28 -5.66
CA ALA A 14 -13.71 -7.79 -5.18
C ALA A 14 -12.60 -6.71 -5.15
N VAL A 15 -12.90 -5.51 -5.68
CA VAL A 15 -11.97 -4.40 -5.74
C VAL A 15 -12.05 -3.55 -4.48
N ILE A 16 -10.90 -3.33 -3.86
CA ILE A 16 -10.76 -2.49 -2.68
C ILE A 16 -10.19 -1.14 -3.13
N VAL A 17 -11.00 -0.10 -2.96
CA VAL A 17 -10.60 1.27 -3.27
C VAL A 17 -9.84 1.84 -2.06
N ILE A 18 -8.52 2.03 -2.19
CA ILE A 18 -7.68 2.59 -1.13
C ILE A 18 -7.72 4.12 -1.20
N ASN A 19 -7.64 4.67 -2.40
CA ASN A 19 -7.69 6.11 -2.63
C ASN A 19 -8.50 6.44 -3.89
N ARG A 20 -9.53 7.27 -3.73
CA ARG A 20 -10.21 7.95 -4.85
C ARG A 20 -9.54 9.29 -5.06
N GLY A 21 -8.57 9.30 -5.96
CA GLY A 21 -7.90 10.52 -6.39
C GLY A 21 -8.84 11.43 -7.21
N PRO A 22 -8.30 12.51 -7.80
CA PRO A 22 -9.03 13.28 -8.81
C PRO A 22 -9.42 12.41 -10.01
N GLU A 23 -10.26 12.95 -10.90
CA GLU A 23 -10.68 12.25 -12.11
C GLU A 23 -9.47 11.68 -12.89
N GLY A 24 -9.54 10.38 -13.22
CA GLY A 24 -8.44 9.67 -13.89
C GLY A 24 -7.27 9.29 -12.99
N ALA A 25 -7.41 9.37 -11.65
CA ALA A 25 -6.42 8.92 -10.68
C ALA A 25 -7.03 8.12 -9.52
N GLY A 26 -6.26 7.17 -8.99
CA GLY A 26 -6.66 6.39 -7.82
C GLY A 26 -5.70 5.25 -7.51
N GLU A 27 -5.91 4.62 -6.37
CA GLU A 27 -5.21 3.41 -5.94
C GLU A 27 -6.22 2.35 -5.53
N LEU A 28 -6.11 1.18 -6.16
CA LEU A 28 -7.00 0.05 -5.99
C LEU A 28 -6.18 -1.20 -5.72
N ALA A 29 -6.70 -2.10 -4.89
CA ALA A 29 -6.10 -3.41 -4.67
C ALA A 29 -7.17 -4.51 -4.67
N TRP A 30 -6.73 -5.72 -4.95
CA TRP A 30 -7.55 -6.91 -4.78
C TRP A 30 -6.64 -8.10 -4.48
N MET A 31 -7.19 -9.16 -3.92
CA MET A 31 -6.46 -10.39 -3.66
C MET A 31 -7.16 -11.52 -4.38
N PRO A 32 -6.63 -12.00 -5.52
CA PRO A 32 -7.29 -13.04 -6.31
C PRO A 32 -7.36 -14.38 -5.57
N ASP A 33 -6.49 -14.58 -4.57
CA ASP A 33 -6.49 -15.73 -3.66
C ASP A 33 -5.84 -15.34 -2.32
N ASP A 34 -5.64 -16.33 -1.44
CA ASP A 34 -5.10 -16.15 -0.09
C ASP A 34 -3.58 -15.93 -0.03
N ARG A 35 -2.90 -16.02 -1.19
CA ARG A 35 -1.44 -16.00 -1.37
C ARG A 35 -0.95 -14.89 -2.28
N ASN A 36 -1.83 -14.21 -3.00
CA ASN A 36 -1.46 -13.19 -3.97
C ASN A 36 -2.23 -11.91 -3.70
N TYR A 37 -1.56 -10.79 -3.93
CA TYR A 37 -2.20 -9.48 -4.00
C TYR A 37 -1.94 -8.86 -5.36
N CYS A 38 -2.85 -7.99 -5.76
CA CYS A 38 -2.73 -7.16 -6.94
C CYS A 38 -2.96 -5.70 -6.53
N LEU A 39 -2.23 -4.81 -7.19
CA LEU A 39 -2.34 -3.37 -7.00
C LEU A 39 -2.46 -2.71 -8.37
N ALA A 40 -3.35 -1.73 -8.48
CA ALA A 40 -3.42 -0.80 -9.59
C ALA A 40 -3.21 0.62 -9.08
N VAL A 41 -2.21 1.31 -9.63
CA VAL A 41 -1.99 2.74 -9.44
C VAL A 41 -2.38 3.44 -10.73
N ILE A 42 -3.40 4.30 -10.65
CA ILE A 42 -3.95 5.03 -11.80
C ILE A 42 -3.54 6.49 -11.69
N ARG A 43 -2.97 7.04 -12.77
CA ARG A 43 -2.67 8.47 -12.93
C ARG A 43 -2.86 8.87 -14.39
N GLU A 44 -3.48 10.03 -14.62
CA GLU A 44 -3.62 10.62 -15.97
C GLU A 44 -4.14 9.62 -17.01
N ALA A 45 -5.14 8.81 -16.63
CA ALA A 45 -5.73 7.75 -17.45
C ALA A 45 -4.79 6.58 -17.82
N ARG A 46 -3.61 6.46 -17.19
CA ARG A 46 -2.73 5.29 -17.26
C ARG A 46 -2.80 4.50 -15.95
N ALA A 47 -2.95 3.18 -16.07
CA ALA A 47 -2.87 2.26 -14.94
C ALA A 47 -1.54 1.48 -14.96
N GLU A 48 -0.81 1.52 -13.85
CA GLU A 48 0.24 0.55 -13.54
C GLU A 48 -0.37 -0.54 -12.67
N THR A 49 -0.48 -1.74 -13.24
CA THR A 49 -1.07 -2.89 -12.56
C THR A 49 -0.03 -3.98 -12.36
N GLY A 50 0.02 -4.56 -11.16
CA GLY A 50 0.92 -5.68 -10.86
C GLY A 50 0.38 -6.58 -9.78
N CYS A 51 0.55 -7.89 -9.98
CA CYS A 51 0.23 -8.92 -9.00
C CYS A 51 1.49 -9.60 -8.51
N LYS A 52 1.58 -9.83 -7.21
CA LYS A 52 2.73 -10.47 -6.56
C LYS A 52 2.25 -11.39 -5.43
N PRO A 53 3.05 -12.42 -5.09
CA PRO A 53 2.75 -13.23 -3.92
C PRO A 53 2.88 -12.38 -2.65
N LEU A 54 2.00 -12.65 -1.69
CA LEU A 54 2.19 -12.25 -0.31
C LEU A 54 3.31 -13.11 0.30
N PRO A 55 4.21 -12.53 1.10
CA PRO A 55 5.20 -13.30 1.83
C PRO A 55 4.51 -14.22 2.84
N THR A 56 5.06 -15.43 3.00
CA THR A 56 4.54 -16.43 3.95
C THR A 56 4.89 -16.08 5.40
N SER A 57 6.00 -15.38 5.58
CA SER A 57 6.46 -14.78 6.83
C SER A 57 5.95 -13.34 6.98
N TRP A 58 5.94 -12.87 8.21
CA TRP A 58 5.75 -11.46 8.50
C TRP A 58 7.08 -10.74 8.31
N ALA A 59 7.07 -9.64 7.55
CA ALA A 59 8.26 -8.80 7.47
C ALA A 59 8.53 -8.11 8.82
N ARG A 60 7.47 -7.79 9.57
CA ARG A 60 7.49 -7.28 10.97
C ARG A 60 6.20 -7.69 11.68
N ILE A 61 6.15 -7.59 13.01
CA ILE A 61 4.93 -7.87 13.79
C ILE A 61 3.75 -7.06 13.24
N GLY A 62 2.67 -7.73 12.84
CA GLY A 62 1.48 -7.12 12.25
C GLY A 62 1.62 -6.68 10.78
N ILE A 63 2.81 -6.71 10.18
CA ILE A 63 3.06 -6.22 8.81
C ILE A 63 3.52 -7.36 7.92
N ARG A 64 2.72 -7.66 6.89
CA ARG A 64 3.06 -8.66 5.87
C ARG A 64 4.15 -8.15 4.95
N LEU A 65 3.95 -6.97 4.37
CA LEU A 65 4.91 -6.38 3.44
C LEU A 65 4.76 -4.86 3.35
N VAL A 66 5.86 -4.20 3.00
CA VAL A 66 5.87 -2.84 2.46
C VAL A 66 6.66 -2.86 1.16
N THR A 67 6.07 -2.40 0.07
CA THR A 67 6.68 -2.47 -1.27
C THR A 67 6.42 -1.22 -2.09
N LYS A 68 7.13 -1.09 -3.21
CA LYS A 68 6.82 -0.08 -4.23
C LYS A 68 5.64 -0.58 -5.05
N GLY A 69 4.58 0.23 -5.08
CA GLY A 69 3.37 -0.01 -5.84
C GLY A 69 3.42 0.50 -7.28
N GLY A 70 4.06 1.66 -7.48
CA GLY A 70 4.22 2.28 -8.81
C GLY A 70 5.07 3.55 -8.72
N THR A 71 5.51 4.07 -9.87
CA THR A 71 6.23 5.36 -9.93
C THR A 71 5.52 6.27 -10.92
N THR A 72 5.12 7.45 -10.46
CA THR A 72 4.32 8.40 -11.22
C THR A 72 5.03 9.74 -11.25
N GLY A 73 5.72 10.01 -12.36
CA GLY A 73 6.59 11.19 -12.49
C GLY A 73 7.66 11.24 -11.40
N ALA A 74 7.68 12.32 -10.61
CA ALA A 74 8.63 12.51 -9.52
C ALA A 74 8.20 11.85 -8.20
N ARG A 75 7.16 10.99 -8.19
CA ARG A 75 6.64 10.33 -7.00
C ARG A 75 6.71 8.82 -7.10
N THR A 76 6.97 8.15 -5.98
CA THR A 76 6.81 6.71 -5.81
C THR A 76 5.62 6.46 -4.88
N VAL A 77 4.67 5.64 -5.32
CA VAL A 77 3.59 5.11 -4.49
C VAL A 77 4.11 3.87 -3.78
N PHE A 78 4.04 3.85 -2.46
CA PHE A 78 4.29 2.68 -1.63
C PHE A 78 2.98 1.99 -1.29
N PHE A 79 3.03 0.68 -1.12
CA PHE A 79 1.91 -0.16 -0.77
C PHE A 79 2.28 -1.04 0.43
N ALA A 80 1.45 -1.03 1.46
CA ALA A 80 1.62 -1.87 2.64
C ALA A 80 0.40 -2.76 2.86
N VAL A 81 0.68 -3.99 3.28
CA VAL A 81 -0.34 -4.95 3.72
C VAL A 81 -0.10 -5.24 5.18
N VAL A 82 -1.10 -4.88 6.00
CA VAL A 82 -1.04 -4.98 7.46
C VAL A 82 -2.13 -5.96 7.90
N ASP A 83 -1.76 -6.92 8.74
CA ASP A 83 -2.72 -7.84 9.33
C ASP A 83 -3.62 -7.07 10.33
N GLY A 84 -4.92 -7.31 10.27
CA GLY A 84 -5.93 -6.63 11.10
C GLY A 84 -6.62 -5.46 10.40
N GLY A 85 -7.55 -4.83 11.11
CA GLY A 85 -8.34 -3.68 10.65
C GLY A 85 -8.10 -2.46 11.53
N HIS A 86 -6.84 -2.09 11.73
CA HIS A 86 -6.43 -1.04 12.67
C HIS A 86 -6.48 0.38 12.06
N GLY A 87 -7.13 0.56 10.91
CA GLY A 87 -7.32 1.89 10.33
C GLY A 87 -8.10 2.83 11.26
N PRO A 88 -7.97 4.16 11.08
CA PRO A 88 -7.15 4.83 10.08
C PRO A 88 -5.66 4.86 10.45
N TYR A 89 -4.79 5.01 9.44
CA TYR A 89 -3.35 5.15 9.64
C TYR A 89 -2.87 6.55 9.34
N GLY A 90 -1.82 6.99 10.03
CA GLY A 90 -1.22 8.30 9.82
C GLY A 90 0.26 8.36 10.17
N TYR A 91 0.93 9.40 9.69
CA TYR A 91 2.31 9.67 10.07
C TYR A 91 2.40 10.08 11.55
N GLN A 92 3.35 9.49 12.24
CA GLN A 92 3.72 9.82 13.62
C GLN A 92 5.22 10.14 13.70
N GLY A 93 5.56 11.06 14.59
CA GLY A 93 6.92 11.52 14.83
C GLY A 93 6.95 12.94 15.41
N ALA A 94 8.09 13.32 15.97
CA ALA A 94 8.28 14.68 16.53
C ALA A 94 8.29 15.77 15.44
N THR A 95 8.60 15.39 14.20
CA THR A 95 8.60 16.27 13.04
C THR A 95 7.43 15.93 12.12
N ALA A 96 6.79 16.96 11.58
CA ALA A 96 5.83 16.78 10.50
C ALA A 96 6.48 16.05 9.32
N PRO A 97 5.72 15.26 8.54
CA PRO A 97 6.23 14.62 7.34
C PRO A 97 6.95 15.64 6.45
N GLY A 98 8.12 15.26 5.94
CA GLY A 98 8.93 16.14 5.08
C GLY A 98 8.13 16.67 3.88
N PRO A 99 8.56 17.81 3.30
CA PRO A 99 7.87 18.44 2.18
C PRO A 99 7.70 17.45 1.02
N GLY A 100 6.45 17.22 0.63
CA GLY A 100 6.11 16.31 -0.46
C GLY A 100 5.89 14.86 -0.05
N MET A 101 5.84 14.50 1.24
CA MET A 101 5.18 13.26 1.63
C MET A 101 3.68 13.42 1.36
N GLY A 102 3.10 12.53 0.56
CA GLY A 102 1.64 12.48 0.37
C GLY A 102 0.95 11.94 1.60
N PRO A 103 -0.37 12.12 1.77
CA PRO A 103 -1.10 11.52 2.88
C PRO A 103 -1.02 9.99 2.85
N VAL A 104 -1.25 9.38 4.02
CA VAL A 104 -1.52 7.95 4.10
C VAL A 104 -2.99 7.74 3.77
N HIS A 105 -3.25 6.85 2.82
CA HIS A 105 -4.58 6.34 2.53
C HIS A 105 -4.64 4.90 2.99
N ASP A 106 -5.78 4.49 3.53
CA ASP A 106 -6.00 3.13 3.97
C ASP A 106 -7.41 2.66 3.68
N ALA A 107 -7.53 1.36 3.42
CA ALA A 107 -8.79 0.66 3.32
C ALA A 107 -8.68 -0.66 4.08
N THR A 108 -9.74 -1.00 4.82
CA THR A 108 -9.84 -2.29 5.50
C THR A 108 -10.72 -3.21 4.68
N ALA A 109 -10.28 -4.44 4.48
CA ALA A 109 -11.07 -5.47 3.81
C ALA A 109 -11.01 -6.80 4.56
N ALA A 110 -12.14 -7.50 4.55
CA ALA A 110 -12.22 -8.88 4.99
C ALA A 110 -11.77 -9.79 3.85
N PHE A 111 -10.83 -10.68 4.17
CA PHE A 111 -10.21 -11.64 3.28
C PHE A 111 -10.49 -13.07 3.75
N ALA A 112 -10.65 -13.96 2.77
CA ALA A 112 -11.13 -15.31 3.02
C ALA A 112 -10.04 -16.23 3.63
N PRO A 113 -10.45 -17.21 4.47
CA PRO A 113 -11.59 -17.13 5.38
C PRO A 113 -11.16 -16.48 6.71
N GLY A 114 -11.75 -15.33 7.02
CA GLY A 114 -11.72 -14.72 8.37
C GLY A 114 -10.53 -13.81 8.70
N ARG A 115 -9.69 -13.44 7.72
CA ARG A 115 -8.60 -12.50 7.95
C ARG A 115 -9.05 -11.09 7.59
N THR A 116 -8.91 -10.13 8.48
CA THR A 116 -9.03 -8.72 8.09
C THR A 116 -7.64 -8.20 7.77
N LEU A 117 -7.47 -7.47 6.67
CA LEU A 117 -6.23 -6.75 6.38
C LEU A 117 -6.52 -5.27 6.18
N SER A 118 -5.57 -4.44 6.58
CA SER A 118 -5.51 -3.04 6.24
C SER A 118 -4.54 -2.90 5.06
N LEU A 119 -5.02 -2.29 3.99
CA LEU A 119 -4.24 -1.99 2.79
C LEU A 119 -3.96 -0.50 2.77
N LEU A 120 -2.68 -0.14 2.72
CA LEU A 120 -2.27 1.26 2.80
C LEU A 120 -1.52 1.66 1.53
N THR A 121 -1.73 2.89 1.10
CA THR A 121 -0.91 3.57 0.10
C THR A 121 -0.44 4.92 0.60
N TYR A 122 0.76 5.32 0.19
CA TYR A 122 1.31 6.63 0.50
C TYR A 122 2.40 7.00 -0.52
N GLU A 123 2.56 8.30 -0.76
CA GLU A 123 3.46 8.81 -1.78
C GLU A 123 4.71 9.48 -1.21
N ARG A 124 5.83 9.32 -1.93
CA ARG A 124 7.09 9.98 -1.61
C ARG A 124 7.76 10.52 -2.86
N PRO A 125 8.58 11.59 -2.78
CA PRO A 125 9.42 11.99 -3.91
C PRO A 125 10.40 10.86 -4.30
N THR A 126 10.55 10.61 -5.59
CA THR A 126 11.47 9.63 -6.15
C THR A 126 12.91 10.04 -5.88
N GLY A 127 13.75 9.11 -5.42
CA GLY A 127 15.17 9.37 -5.16
C GLY A 127 15.46 10.26 -3.95
N ALA A 128 14.43 10.72 -3.22
CA ALA A 128 14.63 11.43 -1.97
C ALA A 128 15.27 10.50 -0.92
N GLY A 129 16.48 10.87 -0.49
CA GLY A 129 17.06 10.37 0.74
C GLY A 129 16.17 10.73 1.92
N THR A 130 16.01 9.77 2.82
CA THR A 130 15.10 9.81 3.97
C THR A 130 15.37 10.98 4.92
N PRO A 131 14.40 11.86 5.21
CA PRO A 131 14.44 12.67 6.42
C PRO A 131 13.84 11.85 7.57
N GLY A 132 14.68 11.32 8.47
CA GLY A 132 14.33 10.96 9.87
C GLY A 132 13.23 9.93 10.18
N ASP A 133 12.94 9.83 11.48
CA ASP A 133 12.07 8.84 12.16
C ASP A 133 10.57 9.00 11.86
N HIS A 134 10.17 8.86 10.60
CA HIS A 134 8.76 8.85 10.24
C HIS A 134 8.17 7.44 10.29
N TYR A 135 7.29 7.24 11.25
CA TYR A 135 6.48 6.04 11.38
C TYR A 135 5.10 6.26 10.78
N ILE A 136 4.51 5.22 10.23
CA ILE A 136 3.08 5.15 9.99
C ILE A 136 2.51 4.28 11.10
N CYS A 137 1.54 4.82 11.84
CA CYS A 137 0.89 4.13 12.95
C CYS A 137 -0.62 4.08 12.74
N SER A 138 -1.24 3.02 13.24
CA SER A 138 -2.69 2.94 13.42
C SER A 138 -3.16 3.91 14.49
N ALA A 139 -4.42 4.34 14.43
CA ALA A 139 -5.01 5.26 15.42
C ALA A 139 -5.01 4.71 16.85
N ASP A 140 -5.12 3.39 17.00
CA ASP A 140 -5.02 2.68 18.29
C ASP A 140 -3.57 2.41 18.74
N ASN A 141 -2.58 2.78 17.91
CA ASN A 141 -1.15 2.48 18.08
C ASN A 141 -0.81 0.97 18.21
N ALA A 142 -1.71 0.08 17.79
CA ALA A 142 -1.46 -1.36 17.79
C ALA A 142 -0.37 -1.75 16.77
N VAL A 143 -0.27 -1.03 15.65
CA VAL A 143 0.74 -1.25 14.61
C VAL A 143 1.42 0.06 14.26
N CYS A 144 2.74 0.09 14.35
CA CYS A 144 3.60 1.18 13.88
C CYS A 144 4.74 0.62 13.05
N PHE A 145 5.04 1.26 11.93
CA PHE A 145 6.13 0.81 11.06
C PHE A 145 6.88 1.95 10.37
N PRO A 146 8.18 1.78 10.08
CA PRO A 146 8.92 2.80 9.35
C PRO A 146 8.31 3.04 7.97
N ALA A 147 8.01 4.29 7.64
CA ALA A 147 7.43 4.65 6.35
C ALA A 147 8.40 4.50 5.17
N LEU A 148 9.66 4.12 5.43
CA LEU A 148 10.79 4.57 4.64
C LEU A 148 11.48 3.47 3.84
N ASP A 149 11.24 2.21 4.20
CA ASP A 149 11.88 1.05 3.60
C ASP A 149 10.86 0.14 2.92
N ALA A 150 11.16 -0.30 1.70
CA ALA A 150 10.49 -1.47 1.14
C ALA A 150 11.13 -2.70 1.78
N TYR A 151 10.35 -3.48 2.51
CA TYR A 151 10.78 -4.75 3.07
C TYR A 151 9.70 -5.79 2.77
N VAL A 152 10.14 -6.81 2.07
CA VAL A 152 9.38 -8.02 1.77
C VAL A 152 9.99 -9.13 2.62
N GLY A 153 9.15 -9.91 3.29
CA GLY A 153 9.57 -11.05 4.12
C GLY A 153 10.11 -12.22 3.30
#